data_AF-A0A1W5D5W9-F1
#
_entry.id   AF-A0A1W5D5W9-F1
#
_cell.length_a   1.000
_cell.length_b   1.000
_cell.length_c   1.000
_cell.angle_alpha   90.00
_cell.angle_beta   90.00
_cell.angle_gamma   90.00
#
_symmetry.space_group_name_H-M   'P 1'
#
loop_
_entity.id
_entity.type
_entity.pdbx_description
1 polymer ?
#
loop_
_entity_poly.entity_id
_entity_poly.type
_entity_poly.pdbx_seq_one_letter_code
_entity_poly.pdbx_strand_id
1 'polypeptide(L)'
;MSLMSSHSNIPSDNIPYSFNASHSQDAAGARQHAFYPYTDNGGSTLGITGSTFAVLAGDTRSTSGYSINSRMVPKLFRIGADDPDSRIVLSVVGFAADGNALKERLDLIVKMYRYQH
;
A
#
# COMPACT_ATOMS: atom_id res chain seq x y z
N MET A 1 65.91 16.45 -47.78
CA MET A 1 65.56 16.09 -46.40
C MET A 1 64.08 16.43 -46.21
N SER A 2 63.34 15.47 -45.66
CA SER A 2 61.90 15.48 -45.35
C SER A 2 60.94 14.94 -46.43
N LEU A 3 60.25 13.87 -46.03
CA LEU A 3 59.38 12.95 -46.74
C LEU A 3 57.91 13.42 -46.71
N MET A 4 57.15 12.91 -47.67
CA MET A 4 55.69 12.89 -47.71
C MET A 4 55.07 12.26 -46.46
N SER A 5 53.91 12.77 -46.03
CA SER A 5 52.68 12.00 -45.75
C SER A 5 51.72 12.83 -44.89
N SER A 6 50.77 13.52 -45.54
CA SER A 6 49.59 14.06 -44.87
C SER A 6 48.72 12.89 -44.40
N HIS A 7 48.88 12.51 -43.12
CA HIS A 7 48.03 11.53 -42.48
C HIS A 7 46.63 12.14 -42.28
N SER A 8 45.64 11.53 -42.92
CA SER A 8 44.21 11.76 -42.66
C SER A 8 43.87 11.24 -41.26
N ASN A 9 43.77 12.15 -40.30
CA ASN A 9 43.34 11.84 -38.93
C ASN A 9 41.81 11.88 -38.88
N ILE A 10 41.15 10.74 -38.98
CA ILE A 10 39.77 10.58 -38.50
C ILE A 10 39.89 10.18 -37.03
N PRO A 11 39.38 11.00 -36.10
CA PRO A 11 38.51 10.37 -35.11
C PRO A 11 37.32 11.22 -34.64
N SER A 12 36.22 10.47 -34.54
CA SER A 12 35.13 10.53 -33.57
C SER A 12 34.18 11.74 -33.61
N ASP A 13 33.00 11.49 -34.21
CA ASP A 13 31.74 12.14 -33.91
C ASP A 13 31.57 12.28 -32.39
N ASN A 14 31.89 13.45 -31.85
CA ASN A 14 31.46 13.84 -30.52
C ASN A 14 29.99 14.26 -30.62
N ILE A 15 29.09 13.27 -30.68
CA ILE A 15 27.66 13.47 -30.48
C ILE A 15 27.50 14.00 -29.04
N PRO A 16 27.03 15.25 -28.82
CA PRO A 16 26.78 15.72 -27.48
C PRO A 16 25.48 15.05 -27.01
N TYR A 17 25.59 13.87 -26.40
CA TYR A 17 24.49 13.36 -25.58
C TYR A 17 24.34 14.33 -24.41
N SER A 18 23.37 15.23 -24.53
CA SER A 18 22.83 15.97 -23.40
C SER A 18 22.19 14.96 -22.46
N PHE A 19 22.96 14.46 -21.51
CA PHE A 19 22.41 13.93 -20.28
C PHE A 19 21.74 15.13 -19.58
N ASN A 20 20.46 15.34 -19.84
CA ASN A 20 19.60 15.95 -18.85
C ASN A 20 19.67 15.01 -17.65
N ALA A 21 20.60 15.28 -16.74
CA ALA A 21 20.41 14.99 -15.34
C ALA A 21 19.27 15.90 -14.86
N SER A 22 18.06 15.67 -15.38
CA SER A 22 16.86 15.91 -14.63
C SER A 22 16.92 14.90 -13.49
N HIS A 23 17.67 15.24 -12.45
CA HIS A 23 17.14 15.03 -11.13
C HIS A 23 15.76 15.67 -11.19
N SER A 24 14.75 14.82 -11.35
CA SER A 24 13.43 15.13 -10.85
C SER A 24 13.68 15.43 -9.37
N GLN A 25 14.01 16.70 -9.08
CA GLN A 25 13.57 17.30 -7.85
C GLN A 25 12.07 17.12 -7.96
N ASP A 26 11.57 16.03 -7.34
CA ASP A 26 10.17 15.93 -7.04
C ASP A 26 9.85 17.27 -6.41
N ALA A 27 9.17 18.11 -7.19
CA ALA A 27 8.70 19.38 -6.71
C ALA A 27 7.90 18.98 -5.49
N ALA A 28 8.44 19.28 -4.31
CA ALA A 28 7.70 19.19 -3.08
C ALA A 28 6.61 20.24 -3.27
N GLY A 29 5.50 19.81 -3.89
CA GLY A 29 4.30 20.61 -4.04
C GLY A 29 3.95 21.18 -2.67
N ALA A 30 3.31 22.36 -2.67
CA ALA A 30 3.00 23.13 -1.47
C ALA A 30 2.80 22.21 -0.25
N ARG A 31 3.79 22.18 0.66
CA ARG A 31 3.75 21.35 1.85
C ARG A 31 2.49 21.75 2.62
N GLN A 32 1.48 20.89 2.64
CA GLN A 32 0.34 21.08 3.51
C GLN A 32 0.86 20.97 4.95
N HIS A 33 0.95 22.10 5.64
CA HIS A 33 1.33 22.19 7.05
C HIS A 33 0.12 21.98 7.98
N ALA A 34 -1.07 21.73 7.43
CA ALA A 34 -2.24 21.40 8.20
C ALA A 34 -2.18 19.93 8.62
N PHE A 35 -2.52 19.65 9.89
CA PHE A 35 -2.69 18.29 10.36
C PHE A 35 -3.84 17.62 9.61
N TYR A 36 -3.55 16.46 9.02
CA TYR A 36 -4.55 15.58 8.41
C TYR A 36 -4.52 14.23 9.15
N PRO A 37 -5.61 13.82 9.82
CA PRO A 37 -5.57 12.67 10.73
C PRO A 37 -5.60 11.31 10.02
N TYR A 38 -5.83 11.29 8.69
CA TYR A 38 -6.07 10.07 7.94
C TYR A 38 -4.91 9.74 7.01
N THR A 39 -4.67 8.45 6.83
CA THR A 39 -3.76 7.94 5.81
C THR A 39 -4.37 6.70 5.17
N ASP A 40 -4.11 6.50 3.88
CA ASP A 40 -4.48 5.26 3.22
C ASP A 40 -3.36 4.24 3.41
N ASN A 41 -3.67 3.14 4.12
CA ASN A 41 -2.72 2.05 4.32
C ASN A 41 -2.79 0.98 3.23
N GLY A 42 -3.63 1.19 2.23
CA GLY A 42 -3.83 0.33 1.08
C GLY A 42 -4.31 -1.07 1.46
N GLY A 43 -4.01 -1.99 0.56
CA GLY A 43 -4.47 -3.38 0.61
C GLY A 43 -5.67 -3.62 -0.29
N SER A 44 -5.98 -4.88 -0.51
CA SER A 44 -7.10 -5.30 -1.34
C SER A 44 -7.69 -6.58 -0.78
N THR A 45 -9.02 -6.68 -0.87
CA THR A 45 -9.77 -7.83 -0.38
C THR A 45 -10.72 -8.34 -1.45
N LEU A 46 -11.06 -9.62 -1.38
CA LEU A 46 -11.94 -10.33 -2.31
C LEU A 46 -12.88 -11.22 -1.51
N GLY A 47 -14.15 -11.24 -1.89
CA GLY A 47 -15.16 -12.16 -1.35
C GLY A 47 -15.82 -12.96 -2.46
N ILE A 48 -16.00 -14.26 -2.25
CA ILE A 48 -16.81 -15.15 -3.09
C ILE A 48 -17.84 -15.83 -2.20
N THR A 49 -19.09 -15.84 -2.63
CA THR A 49 -20.18 -16.50 -1.90
C THR A 49 -20.70 -17.69 -2.70
N GLY A 50 -21.01 -18.76 -1.98
CA GLY A 50 -21.79 -19.89 -2.46
C GLY A 50 -23.14 -19.93 -1.76
N SER A 51 -23.95 -20.95 -2.06
CA SER A 51 -25.27 -21.11 -1.45
C SER A 51 -25.24 -21.34 0.06
N THR A 52 -24.13 -21.87 0.60
CA THR A 52 -24.00 -22.26 2.01
C THR A 52 -22.70 -21.78 2.67
N PHE A 53 -21.86 -21.03 1.94
CA PHE A 53 -20.57 -20.57 2.45
C PHE A 53 -20.16 -19.23 1.84
N ALA A 54 -19.19 -18.59 2.49
CA ALA A 54 -18.49 -17.43 1.95
C ALA A 54 -17.00 -17.60 2.19
N VAL A 55 -16.19 -17.23 1.19
CA VAL A 55 -14.73 -17.17 1.29
C VAL A 55 -14.31 -15.72 1.14
N LEU A 56 -13.51 -15.25 2.10
CA LEU A 56 -12.93 -13.92 2.08
C LEU A 56 -11.40 -14.05 2.06
N ALA A 57 -10.75 -13.26 1.21
CA ALA A 57 -9.31 -13.14 1.12
C ALA A 57 -8.91 -11.67 1.23
N GLY A 58 -7.75 -11.42 1.81
CA GLY A 58 -7.15 -10.09 1.89
C GLY A 58 -5.65 -10.23 1.81
N ASP A 59 -4.99 -9.26 1.17
CA ASP A 59 -3.54 -9.17 1.25
C ASP A 59 -3.07 -8.79 2.67
N THR A 60 -1.76 -8.77 2.89
CA THR A 60 -1.17 -8.47 4.20
C THR A 60 -0.28 -7.25 4.19
N ARG A 61 -0.22 -6.49 3.08
CA ARG A 61 0.65 -5.33 2.96
C ARG A 61 -0.03 -4.11 3.60
N SER A 62 0.76 -3.36 4.36
CA SER A 62 0.41 -2.03 4.85
C SER A 62 1.41 -1.03 4.30
N THR A 63 0.90 0.08 3.76
CA THR A 63 1.70 1.12 3.12
C THR A 63 1.40 2.50 3.70
N SER A 64 2.23 3.47 3.37
CA SER A 64 1.96 4.90 3.54
C SER A 64 2.66 5.63 2.41
N GLY A 65 1.90 6.11 1.43
CA GLY A 65 2.47 6.59 0.16
C GLY A 65 3.30 5.49 -0.51
N TYR A 66 4.55 5.82 -0.87
CA TYR A 66 5.48 4.89 -1.53
C TYR A 66 6.27 3.98 -0.57
N SER A 67 5.98 4.00 0.73
CA SER A 67 6.67 3.19 1.74
C SER A 67 5.84 2.00 2.20
N ILE A 68 6.49 0.85 2.45
CA ILE A 68 5.87 -0.32 3.08
C ILE A 68 6.14 -0.24 4.58
N ASN A 69 5.06 -0.16 5.37
CA ASN A 69 5.13 -0.17 6.82
C ASN A 69 5.34 -1.60 7.33
N SER A 70 4.59 -2.56 6.76
CA SER A 70 4.66 -3.97 7.13
C SER A 70 4.10 -4.86 6.01
N ARG A 71 4.56 -6.11 5.98
CA ARG A 71 4.07 -7.16 5.06
C ARG A 71 3.14 -8.16 5.73
N MET A 72 2.83 -7.97 7.01
CA MET A 72 2.10 -8.93 7.84
C MET A 72 0.95 -8.27 8.61
N VAL A 73 0.20 -7.37 7.97
CA VAL A 73 -0.98 -6.71 8.54
C VAL A 73 -2.25 -7.28 7.91
N PRO A 74 -3.00 -8.15 8.60
CA PRO A 74 -4.21 -8.73 8.04
C PRO A 74 -5.30 -7.68 7.78
N LYS A 75 -6.10 -7.91 6.74
CA LYS A 75 -7.28 -7.09 6.37
C LYS A 75 -8.60 -7.78 6.70
N LEU A 76 -8.54 -8.94 7.35
CA LEU A 76 -9.67 -9.77 7.72
C LEU A 76 -9.64 -10.01 9.23
N PHE A 77 -10.78 -9.80 9.87
CA PHE A 77 -10.93 -9.89 11.31
C PHE A 77 -12.17 -10.72 11.63
N ARG A 78 -12.03 -11.78 12.44
CA ARG A 78 -13.18 -12.51 12.95
C ARG A 78 -13.83 -11.70 14.08
N ILE A 79 -15.14 -11.45 13.96
CA ILE A 79 -15.91 -10.71 14.96
C ILE A 79 -16.56 -11.70 15.93
N GLY A 80 -16.59 -11.38 17.23
CA GLY A 80 -17.08 -12.29 18.26
C GLY A 80 -16.20 -13.54 18.39
N ALA A 81 -14.88 -13.35 18.29
CA ALA A 81 -13.91 -14.45 18.23
C ALA A 81 -13.93 -15.36 19.47
N ASP A 82 -14.35 -14.83 20.63
CA ASP A 82 -14.55 -15.56 21.90
C ASP A 82 -15.51 -16.76 21.74
N ASP A 83 -16.39 -16.73 20.74
CA ASP A 83 -17.32 -17.82 20.47
C ASP A 83 -16.86 -18.68 19.28
N PRO A 84 -16.74 -20.01 19.45
CA PRO A 84 -16.31 -20.92 18.40
C PRO A 84 -17.28 -21.01 17.22
N ASP A 85 -18.55 -20.71 17.43
CA ASP A 85 -19.62 -20.72 16.44
C ASP A 85 -19.85 -19.39 15.73
N SER A 86 -19.07 -18.34 16.04
CA SER A 86 -19.14 -17.11 15.26
C SER A 86 -18.83 -17.36 13.79
N ARG A 87 -19.71 -16.85 12.91
CA ARG A 87 -19.57 -16.89 11.45
C ARG A 87 -19.36 -15.49 10.85
N ILE A 88 -19.08 -14.49 11.68
CA ILE A 88 -18.95 -13.10 11.24
C ILE A 88 -17.47 -12.79 10.99
N VAL A 89 -17.17 -12.34 9.77
CA VAL A 89 -15.83 -11.87 9.39
C VAL A 89 -15.96 -10.48 8.78
N LEU A 90 -15.19 -9.53 9.31
CA LEU A 90 -15.07 -8.17 8.83
C LEU A 90 -13.83 -8.07 7.92
N SER A 91 -13.99 -7.44 6.77
CA SER A 91 -12.88 -7.05 5.90
C SER A 91 -12.76 -5.53 5.83
N VAL A 92 -11.57 -4.98 6.05
CA VAL A 92 -11.33 -3.52 5.98
C VAL A 92 -10.04 -3.21 5.23
N VAL A 93 -10.13 -2.24 4.32
CA VAL A 93 -9.01 -1.59 3.63
C VAL A 93 -9.12 -0.07 3.81
N GLY A 94 -8.10 0.69 3.42
CA GLY A 94 -8.05 2.14 3.67
C GLY A 94 -7.26 2.46 4.93
N PHE A 95 -7.79 3.31 5.81
CA PHE A 95 -7.10 3.69 7.04
C PHE A 95 -7.17 2.59 8.10
N ALA A 96 -6.02 2.00 8.43
CA ALA A 96 -5.96 0.82 9.28
C ALA A 96 -6.41 1.10 10.72
N ALA A 97 -6.18 2.31 11.25
CA ALA A 97 -6.59 2.64 12.61
C ALA A 97 -8.11 2.65 12.77
N ASP A 98 -8.84 3.23 11.80
CA ASP A 98 -10.30 3.22 11.79
C ASP A 98 -10.83 1.79 11.63
N GLY A 99 -10.19 0.96 10.80
CA GLY A 99 -10.53 -0.44 10.66
C GLY A 99 -10.41 -1.24 11.97
N ASN A 100 -9.34 -1.01 12.73
CA ASN A 100 -9.14 -1.63 14.04
C ASN A 100 -10.17 -1.15 15.06
N ALA A 101 -10.43 0.16 15.11
CA ALA A 101 -11.43 0.73 16.02
C ALA A 101 -12.84 0.19 15.71
N LEU A 102 -13.19 0.05 14.43
CA LEU A 102 -14.46 -0.55 14.01
C LEU A 102 -14.55 -2.02 14.43
N LYS A 103 -13.48 -2.80 14.22
CA LYS A 103 -13.39 -4.20 14.66
C LYS A 103 -13.66 -4.32 16.16
N GLU A 104 -12.96 -3.55 16.99
CA GLU A 104 -13.11 -3.58 18.45
C GLU A 104 -14.54 -3.21 18.89
N ARG A 105 -15.13 -2.19 18.25
CA ARG A 105 -16.51 -1.78 18.54
C ARG A 105 -17.51 -2.90 18.21
N LEU A 106 -17.36 -3.56 17.07
CA LEU A 106 -18.25 -4.65 16.66
C LEU A 106 -18.11 -5.87 17.59
N ASP A 107 -16.88 -6.22 17.99
CA ASP A 107 -16.65 -7.27 18.99
C ASP A 107 -17.39 -6.98 20.29
N LEU A 108 -17.30 -5.74 20.79
CA LEU A 108 -17.97 -5.34 22.02
C LEU A 108 -19.50 -5.41 21.88
N ILE A 109 -20.05 -4.94 20.76
CA ILE A 109 -21.50 -4.99 20.51
C ILE A 109 -22.00 -6.44 20.49
N VAL A 110 -21.31 -7.33 19.76
CA VAL A 110 -21.69 -8.75 19.70
C VAL A 110 -21.62 -9.41 21.08
N LYS A 111 -20.58 -9.09 21.85
CA LYS A 111 -20.41 -9.60 23.21
C LYS A 111 -21.52 -9.14 24.15
N MET A 112 -21.89 -7.87 24.11
CA MET A 112 -22.97 -7.32 24.93
C MET A 112 -24.32 -7.92 24.55
N TYR A 113 -24.58 -8.09 23.24
CA TYR A 113 -25.82 -8.70 22.76
C TYR A 113 -26.01 -10.10 23.31
N ARG A 114 -24.97 -10.94 23.27
CA ARG A 114 -24.95 -12.30 23.81
C ARG A 114 -25.03 -12.40 25.32
N TYR A 115 -24.55 -11.38 26.03
CA TYR A 115 -24.68 -11.36 27.48
C TYR A 115 -26.13 -11.06 27.90
N GLN A 116 -26.84 -10.27 27.09
CA GLN A 116 -28.20 -9.81 27.39
C GLN A 116 -29.29 -10.79 26.92
N HIS A 117 -28.98 -11.70 25.99
CA HIS A 117 -29.93 -12.65 25.37
C HIS A 117 -29.26 -14.01 25.18
#